data_AF-A0A935I9Q1-F1
#
_entry.id   AF-A0A935I9Q1-F1
#
_cell.length_a   1.000
_cell.length_b   1.000
_cell.length_c   1.000
_cell.angle_alpha   90.00
_cell.angle_beta   90.00
_cell.angle_gamma   90.00
#
_symmetry.space_group_name_H-M   'P 1'
#
loop_
_entity.id
_entity.type
_entity.pdbx_description
1 polymer ?
#
loop_
_entity_poly.entity_id
_entity_poly.type
_entity_poly.pdbx_seq_one_letter_code
_entity_poly.pdbx_strand_id
1 'polypeptide(L)'
;MLLLFLYYQSYPKGISGQLKLINTLFVLLFILVGGSLTGMVLGPLGLMGKMNYWLGHQGWEFVDFGKAYQVLLMGVFVLWGIIVYKGIKPAFVRGEPWNLPNWIMYSVIGIPLLFISGFIAKPETNFVIADFWRWMVVHMWVEAFFEVFITVIVSYLMVLMGLVSRQAAIRVVYFATILFLGTGLLGISHNFYWNAKPVATMALGSVFSTLQFVPLILLTVEAWRFKNMPTMAVGDVAHSELQGFGFPAVFKFLIAVNFWNFFGAGVLGIIINLPIMNYFEHGTYLTVNHAHAALMGVYGNISIAALLFASRLIIKDHRWNDKVVNFSFWSINAGLMLMVVLDLFPAGSIQFKAVVEQGLWYGRSSEFMDFGVFKSLTWLRGIGASVFFFGGVIPLTWFIVSRINSLKSKTYDIQLMDK
;
A
#
# COMPACT_ATOMS: atom_id res chain seq x y z
N MET A 1 -11.55 -2.07 -6.24
CA MET A 1 -12.08 -1.31 -7.40
C MET A 1 -11.41 -1.70 -8.72
N LEU A 2 -10.08 -1.82 -8.77
CA LEU A 2 -9.35 -2.16 -10.00
C LEU A 2 -9.71 -3.53 -10.59
N LEU A 3 -9.70 -4.61 -9.79
CA LEU A 3 -10.00 -5.98 -10.26
C LEU A 3 -11.44 -6.17 -10.74
N LEU A 4 -12.36 -5.33 -10.25
CA LEU A 4 -13.74 -5.29 -10.73
C LEU A 4 -13.86 -4.70 -12.13
N PHE A 5 -12.91 -3.84 -12.49
CA PHE A 5 -12.84 -3.15 -13.76
C PHE A 5 -12.16 -3.98 -14.86
N LEU A 6 -11.12 -4.75 -14.50
CA LEU A 6 -10.39 -5.64 -15.40
C LEU A 6 -11.30 -6.67 -16.10
N TYR A 7 -12.46 -6.98 -15.51
CA TYR A 7 -13.44 -7.89 -16.09
C TYR A 7 -14.29 -7.27 -17.21
N TYR A 8 -14.68 -5.99 -17.09
CA TYR A 8 -15.63 -5.38 -18.03
C TYR A 8 -15.04 -5.23 -19.44
N GLN A 9 -13.73 -5.08 -19.53
CA GLN A 9 -13.01 -4.92 -20.81
C GLN A 9 -12.82 -6.24 -21.55
N SER A 10 -12.88 -7.39 -20.85
CA SER A 10 -12.55 -8.70 -21.43
C SER A 10 -13.76 -9.48 -21.95
N TYR A 11 -14.99 -9.23 -21.46
CA TYR A 11 -16.18 -9.98 -21.87
C TYR A 11 -17.48 -9.13 -21.82
N PRO A 12 -18.19 -8.93 -22.95
CA PRO A 12 -19.34 -8.01 -23.05
C PRO A 12 -20.65 -8.52 -22.43
N LYS A 13 -20.72 -9.75 -21.91
CA LYS A 13 -21.90 -10.24 -21.17
C LYS A 13 -21.58 -10.26 -19.68
N GLY A 14 -22.15 -9.32 -18.92
CA GLY A 14 -21.94 -9.23 -17.47
C GLY A 14 -22.30 -10.54 -16.75
N ILE A 15 -21.52 -10.92 -15.73
CA ILE A 15 -21.76 -12.14 -14.95
C ILE A 15 -23.01 -11.96 -14.09
N SER A 16 -23.94 -12.92 -14.18
CA SER A 16 -25.13 -12.94 -13.34
C SER A 16 -24.79 -12.86 -11.84
N GLY A 17 -25.52 -11.99 -11.14
CA GLY A 17 -25.37 -11.75 -9.70
C GLY A 17 -24.11 -10.98 -9.28
N GLN A 18 -23.21 -10.58 -10.19
CA GLN A 18 -21.96 -9.88 -9.83
C GLN A 18 -22.22 -8.53 -9.17
N LEU A 19 -23.16 -7.73 -9.70
CA LEU A 19 -23.51 -6.42 -9.15
C LEU A 19 -24.04 -6.53 -7.71
N LYS A 20 -24.85 -7.56 -7.42
CA LYS A 20 -25.36 -7.80 -6.06
C LYS A 20 -24.21 -8.05 -5.09
N LEU A 21 -23.25 -8.91 -5.45
CA LEU A 21 -22.07 -9.18 -4.62
C LEU A 21 -21.22 -7.92 -4.39
N ILE A 22 -21.03 -7.10 -5.42
CA ILE A 22 -20.29 -5.83 -5.31
C ILE A 22 -20.98 -4.88 -4.34
N ASN A 23 -22.29 -4.70 -4.48
CA ASN A 23 -23.07 -3.82 -3.60
C ASN A 23 -23.07 -4.33 -2.15
N THR A 24 -23.17 -5.66 -1.95
CA THR A 24 -23.03 -6.27 -0.64
C THR A 24 -21.64 -5.99 -0.05
N LEU A 25 -20.57 -6.20 -0.82
CA LEU A 25 -19.20 -5.90 -0.39
C LEU A 25 -19.04 -4.43 0.01
N PHE A 26 -19.60 -3.51 -0.78
CA PHE A 26 -19.58 -2.07 -0.49
C PHE A 26 -20.27 -1.73 0.84
N VAL A 27 -21.46 -2.27 1.08
CA VAL A 27 -22.20 -2.06 2.35
C VAL A 27 -21.43 -2.65 3.54
N LEU A 28 -20.87 -3.86 3.39
CA LEU A 28 -20.07 -4.48 4.45
C LEU A 28 -18.83 -3.66 4.80
N LEU A 29 -18.15 -3.08 3.81
CA LEU A 29 -17.02 -2.18 4.03
C LEU A 29 -17.43 -0.91 4.77
N PHE A 30 -18.59 -0.33 4.44
CA PHE A 30 -19.10 0.85 5.13
C PHE A 30 -19.40 0.55 6.60
N ILE A 31 -20.07 -0.58 6.88
CA ILE A 31 -20.33 -1.06 8.24
C ILE A 31 -19.03 -1.32 8.98
N LEU A 32 -18.06 -1.98 8.33
CA LEU A 32 -16.76 -2.26 8.91
C LEU A 32 -16.04 -0.99 9.33
N VAL A 33 -15.88 -0.02 8.43
CA VAL A 33 -15.14 1.23 8.71
C VAL A 33 -15.87 2.09 9.73
N GLY A 34 -17.16 2.36 9.51
CA GLY A 34 -17.95 3.19 10.42
C GLY A 34 -18.08 2.58 11.82
N GLY A 35 -18.33 1.28 11.88
CA GLY A 35 -18.44 0.54 13.14
C GLY A 35 -17.11 0.46 13.89
N SER A 36 -16.02 0.10 13.20
CA SER A 36 -14.70 0.01 13.83
C SER A 36 -14.20 1.35 14.36
N LEU A 37 -14.36 2.45 13.60
CA LEU A 37 -14.00 3.79 14.05
C LEU A 37 -14.78 4.19 15.31
N THR A 38 -16.10 3.95 15.32
CA THR A 38 -16.94 4.21 16.49
C THR A 38 -16.46 3.39 17.68
N GLY A 39 -16.19 2.11 17.47
CA GLY A 39 -15.63 1.21 18.48
C GLY A 39 -14.31 1.67 19.08
N MET A 40 -13.36 2.06 18.22
CA MET A 40 -12.04 2.52 18.62
C MET A 40 -12.07 3.85 19.40
N VAL A 41 -13.14 4.64 19.28
CA VAL A 41 -13.36 5.83 20.13
C VAL A 41 -14.04 5.46 21.44
N LEU A 42 -15.12 4.68 21.40
CA LEU A 42 -15.91 4.34 22.59
C LEU A 42 -15.16 3.41 23.55
N GLY A 43 -14.29 2.54 23.03
CA GLY A 43 -13.49 1.59 23.81
C GLY A 43 -12.57 2.27 24.82
N PRO A 44 -11.61 3.11 24.38
CA PRO A 44 -10.72 3.86 25.26
C PRO A 44 -11.43 4.83 26.20
N LEU A 45 -12.62 5.34 25.83
CA LEU A 45 -13.47 6.15 26.72
C LEU A 45 -14.16 5.35 27.83
N GLY A 46 -14.01 4.02 27.83
CA GLY A 46 -14.62 3.14 28.83
C GLY A 46 -16.12 2.89 28.64
N LEU A 47 -16.71 3.35 27.53
CA LEU A 47 -18.15 3.31 27.29
C LEU A 47 -18.68 1.94 26.86
N MET A 48 -17.80 0.96 26.60
CA MET A 48 -18.18 -0.36 26.07
C MET A 48 -18.14 -1.51 27.10
N GLY A 49 -17.57 -1.30 28.29
CA GLY A 49 -17.41 -2.34 29.30
C GLY A 49 -16.87 -3.66 28.73
N LYS A 50 -17.59 -4.77 28.97
CA LYS A 50 -17.21 -6.12 28.48
C LYS A 50 -17.22 -6.27 26.96
N MET A 51 -17.88 -5.37 26.22
CA MET A 51 -17.92 -5.40 24.76
C MET A 51 -16.69 -4.79 24.10
N ASN A 52 -15.77 -4.20 24.88
CA ASN A 52 -14.58 -3.55 24.33
C ASN A 52 -13.72 -4.49 23.45
N TYR A 53 -13.53 -5.75 23.85
CA TYR A 53 -12.76 -6.71 23.05
C TYR A 53 -13.41 -7.00 21.68
N TRP A 54 -14.74 -7.06 21.63
CA TRP A 54 -15.48 -7.45 20.42
C TRP A 54 -15.75 -6.28 19.48
N LEU A 55 -16.14 -5.14 20.04
CA LEU A 55 -16.65 -3.99 19.28
C LEU A 55 -15.87 -2.71 19.56
N GLY A 56 -14.95 -2.70 20.52
CA GLY A 56 -14.18 -1.53 20.91
C GLY A 56 -12.77 -1.55 20.34
N HIS A 57 -11.79 -1.41 21.23
CA HIS A 57 -10.36 -1.32 20.90
C HIS A 57 -9.57 -2.51 21.48
N GLN A 58 -8.84 -3.25 20.64
CA GLN A 58 -8.03 -4.42 21.02
C GLN A 58 -6.71 -4.04 21.71
N GLY A 59 -6.20 -2.82 21.53
CA GLY A 59 -5.01 -2.32 22.21
C GLY A 59 -3.69 -2.67 21.53
N TRP A 60 -3.74 -3.08 20.26
CA TRP A 60 -2.57 -3.42 19.46
C TRP A 60 -2.51 -2.55 18.22
N GLU A 61 -1.44 -1.78 18.08
CA GLU A 61 -1.19 -0.96 16.90
C GLU A 61 -1.27 -1.80 15.61
N PHE A 62 -1.99 -1.27 14.62
CA PHE A 62 -2.36 -1.87 13.33
C PHE A 62 -3.44 -2.95 13.39
N VAL A 63 -3.81 -3.42 14.58
CA VAL A 63 -4.91 -4.38 14.82
C VAL A 63 -5.83 -3.85 15.92
N ASP A 64 -6.13 -2.55 15.83
CA ASP A 64 -6.78 -1.78 16.90
C ASP A 64 -8.27 -2.07 17.02
N PHE A 65 -8.96 -2.33 15.92
CA PHE A 65 -10.41 -2.50 15.87
C PHE A 65 -10.88 -3.81 16.52
N GLY A 66 -12.04 -3.79 17.17
CA GLY A 66 -12.61 -4.96 17.86
C GLY A 66 -12.71 -6.25 17.04
N LYS A 67 -12.66 -7.40 17.72
CA LYS A 67 -12.57 -8.73 17.09
C LYS A 67 -13.74 -9.04 16.14
N ALA A 68 -14.94 -8.52 16.38
CA ALA A 68 -16.08 -8.71 15.49
C ALA A 68 -15.85 -8.03 14.13
N TYR A 69 -15.25 -6.84 14.12
CA TYR A 69 -14.85 -6.15 12.88
C TYR A 69 -13.73 -6.90 12.16
N GLN A 70 -12.84 -7.56 12.89
CA GLN A 70 -11.85 -8.45 12.30
C GLN A 70 -12.47 -9.65 11.59
N VAL A 71 -13.45 -10.31 12.21
CA VAL A 71 -14.23 -11.38 11.56
C VAL A 71 -14.97 -10.84 10.32
N LEU A 72 -15.57 -9.66 10.42
CA LEU A 72 -16.24 -9.02 9.29
C LEU A 72 -15.28 -8.74 8.14
N LEU A 73 -14.06 -8.23 8.42
CA LEU A 73 -13.02 -8.00 7.43
C LEU A 73 -12.58 -9.30 6.74
N MET A 74 -12.47 -10.41 7.48
CA MET A 74 -12.24 -11.73 6.88
C MET A 74 -13.37 -12.11 5.90
N GLY A 75 -14.62 -11.92 6.31
CA GLY A 75 -15.79 -12.13 5.43
C GLY A 75 -15.75 -11.27 4.16
N VAL A 76 -15.33 -10.01 4.30
CA VAL A 76 -15.11 -9.08 3.19
C VAL A 76 -14.03 -9.61 2.24
N PHE A 77 -12.90 -10.11 2.74
CA PHE A 77 -11.86 -10.69 1.88
C PHE A 77 -12.32 -11.94 1.14
N VAL A 78 -13.05 -12.85 1.81
CA VAL A 78 -13.60 -14.05 1.16
C VAL A 78 -14.58 -13.65 0.06
N LEU A 79 -15.52 -12.74 0.36
CA LEU A 79 -16.48 -12.25 -0.63
C LEU A 79 -15.78 -11.56 -1.80
N TRP A 80 -14.77 -10.73 -1.53
CA TRP A 80 -13.95 -10.09 -2.54
C TRP A 80 -13.20 -11.12 -3.41
N GLY A 81 -12.63 -12.16 -2.81
CA GLY A 81 -11.99 -13.25 -3.53
C GLY A 81 -12.95 -13.99 -4.47
N ILE A 82 -14.18 -14.27 -4.02
CA ILE A 82 -15.24 -14.86 -4.86
C ILE A 82 -15.59 -13.94 -6.03
N ILE A 83 -15.73 -12.64 -5.79
CA ILE A 83 -16.03 -11.63 -6.81
C ILE A 83 -14.92 -11.61 -7.87
N VAL A 84 -13.66 -11.58 -7.44
CA VAL A 84 -12.50 -11.56 -8.34
C VAL A 84 -12.42 -12.87 -9.13
N TYR A 85 -12.53 -14.02 -8.46
CA TYR A 85 -12.54 -15.33 -9.10
C TYR A 85 -13.61 -15.42 -10.19
N LYS A 86 -14.85 -15.03 -9.89
CA LYS A 86 -15.93 -15.00 -10.89
C LYS A 86 -15.54 -14.18 -12.11
N GLY A 87 -14.93 -13.01 -11.89
CA GLY A 87 -14.45 -12.14 -12.97
C GLY A 87 -13.37 -12.81 -13.80
N ILE A 88 -12.31 -13.33 -13.19
CA ILE A 88 -11.15 -13.78 -13.97
C ILE A 88 -11.23 -15.25 -14.42
N LYS A 89 -12.20 -16.03 -13.94
CA LYS A 89 -12.44 -17.43 -14.32
C LYS A 89 -12.44 -17.68 -15.84
N PRO A 90 -13.09 -16.85 -16.69
CA PRO A 90 -13.08 -17.04 -18.14
C PRO A 90 -11.71 -16.79 -18.79
N ALA A 91 -10.81 -16.07 -18.11
CA ALA A 91 -9.47 -15.75 -18.60
C ALA A 91 -8.42 -16.81 -18.20
N PHE A 92 -8.80 -17.86 -17.46
CA PHE A 92 -7.88 -18.95 -17.14
C PHE A 92 -7.61 -19.83 -18.36
N VAL A 93 -6.33 -20.07 -18.60
CA VAL A 93 -5.85 -20.97 -19.65
C VAL A 93 -5.45 -22.29 -19.00
N ARG A 94 -6.01 -23.40 -19.47
CA ARG A 94 -5.66 -24.74 -18.99
C ARG A 94 -4.21 -25.06 -19.37
N GLY A 95 -3.44 -25.61 -18.44
CA GLY A 95 -2.04 -25.99 -18.66
C GLY A 95 -1.02 -24.88 -18.45
N GLU A 96 -1.44 -23.63 -18.18
CA GLU A 96 -0.54 -22.49 -17.96
C GLU A 96 -0.65 -21.93 -16.53
N PRO A 97 -0.10 -22.61 -15.51
CA PRO A 97 -0.27 -22.20 -14.11
C PRO A 97 0.30 -20.81 -13.81
N TRP A 98 1.35 -20.37 -14.52
CA TRP A 98 2.06 -19.12 -14.26
C TRP A 98 1.60 -17.93 -15.12
N ASN A 99 0.44 -18.04 -15.73
CA ASN A 99 -0.14 -16.95 -16.50
C ASN A 99 -0.60 -15.80 -15.59
N LEU A 100 -0.64 -14.58 -16.13
CA LEU A 100 -0.92 -13.36 -15.37
C LEU A 100 -2.27 -13.38 -14.60
N PRO A 101 -3.39 -13.95 -15.13
CA PRO A 101 -4.62 -14.10 -14.35
C PRO A 101 -4.49 -15.04 -13.15
N ASN A 102 -3.65 -16.07 -13.23
CA ASN A 102 -3.41 -17.00 -12.12
C ASN A 102 -2.60 -16.31 -11.01
N TRP A 103 -1.62 -15.48 -11.38
CA TRP A 103 -0.89 -14.63 -10.42
C TRP A 103 -1.80 -13.70 -9.60
N ILE A 104 -2.84 -13.15 -10.25
CA ILE A 104 -3.88 -12.40 -9.55
C ILE A 104 -4.60 -13.28 -8.54
N MET A 105 -5.05 -14.49 -8.91
CA MET A 105 -5.71 -15.39 -7.95
C MET A 105 -4.81 -15.79 -6.79
N TYR A 106 -3.56 -16.16 -7.06
CA TYR A 106 -2.62 -16.57 -6.00
C TYR A 106 -2.44 -15.46 -4.98
N SER A 107 -2.29 -14.22 -5.44
CA SER A 107 -2.18 -13.04 -4.57
C SER A 107 -3.48 -12.78 -3.80
N VAL A 108 -4.63 -12.87 -4.46
CA VAL A 108 -5.96 -12.66 -3.85
C VAL A 108 -6.30 -13.71 -2.78
N ILE A 109 -5.85 -14.95 -2.96
CA ILE A 109 -6.03 -16.03 -1.98
C ILE A 109 -5.02 -15.91 -0.83
N GLY A 110 -3.78 -15.46 -1.11
CA GLY A 110 -2.76 -15.25 -0.09
C GLY A 110 -3.16 -14.22 0.97
N ILE A 111 -3.84 -13.15 0.59
CA ILE A 111 -4.31 -12.08 1.48
C ILE A 111 -5.18 -12.63 2.64
N PRO A 112 -6.34 -13.28 2.42
CA PRO A 112 -7.14 -13.83 3.51
C PRO A 112 -6.42 -14.95 4.26
N LEU A 113 -5.62 -15.78 3.59
CA LEU A 113 -4.89 -16.88 4.23
C LEU A 113 -3.96 -16.37 5.34
N LEU A 114 -3.19 -15.32 5.06
CA LEU A 114 -2.27 -14.74 6.03
C LEU A 114 -2.99 -13.92 7.09
N PHE A 115 -4.12 -13.30 6.73
CA PHE A 115 -4.94 -12.57 7.69
C PHE A 115 -5.50 -13.46 8.82
N ILE A 116 -5.55 -14.79 8.63
CA ILE A 116 -5.90 -15.76 9.69
C ILE A 116 -4.98 -15.61 10.92
N SER A 117 -3.72 -15.23 10.72
CA SER A 117 -2.76 -15.02 11.82
C SER A 117 -3.25 -14.02 12.86
N GLY A 118 -4.06 -13.03 12.46
CA GLY A 118 -4.61 -12.02 13.36
C GLY A 118 -5.65 -12.55 14.36
N PHE A 119 -6.15 -13.77 14.19
CA PHE A 119 -7.12 -14.37 15.11
C PHE A 119 -6.48 -15.14 16.27
N ILE A 120 -5.16 -15.35 16.22
CA ILE A 120 -4.47 -16.20 17.19
C ILE A 120 -4.25 -15.47 18.51
N ALA A 121 -3.86 -14.20 18.46
CA ALA A 121 -3.66 -13.38 19.65
C ALA A 121 -4.99 -13.03 20.33
N LYS A 122 -5.03 -13.21 21.65
CA LYS A 122 -6.12 -12.86 22.57
C LYS A 122 -5.59 -11.98 23.71
N PRO A 123 -6.46 -11.28 24.48
CA PRO A 123 -6.03 -10.39 25.57
C PRO A 123 -5.16 -11.08 26.64
N GLU A 124 -5.39 -12.37 26.89
CA GLU A 124 -4.65 -13.19 27.85
C GLU A 124 -3.34 -13.80 27.28
N THR A 125 -3.06 -13.60 25.99
CA THR A 125 -1.86 -14.17 25.35
C THR A 125 -0.62 -13.44 25.84
N ASN A 126 0.46 -14.17 26.12
CA ASN A 126 1.75 -13.57 26.45
C ASN A 126 2.15 -12.53 25.39
N PHE A 127 2.62 -11.36 25.83
CA PHE A 127 2.94 -10.23 24.95
C PHE A 127 3.87 -10.62 23.78
N VAL A 128 4.94 -11.37 24.03
CA VAL A 128 5.92 -11.78 23.02
C VAL A 128 5.31 -12.71 21.95
N ILE A 129 4.33 -13.53 22.36
CA ILE A 129 3.61 -14.42 21.45
C ILE A 129 2.56 -13.62 20.66
N ALA A 130 1.83 -12.73 21.32
CA ALA A 130 0.85 -11.86 20.67
C ALA A 130 1.52 -10.94 19.64
N ASP A 131 2.66 -10.33 19.98
CA ASP A 131 3.42 -9.44 19.12
C ASP A 131 3.99 -10.18 17.89
N PHE A 132 4.43 -11.44 18.05
CA PHE A 132 4.81 -12.27 16.90
C PHE A 132 3.66 -12.42 15.88
N TRP A 133 2.46 -12.75 16.35
CA TRP A 133 1.30 -12.89 15.47
C TRP A 133 0.81 -11.54 14.93
N ARG A 134 0.99 -10.45 15.68
CA ARG A 134 0.73 -9.10 15.20
C ARG A 134 1.63 -8.78 14.00
N TRP A 135 2.93 -9.06 14.08
CA TRP A 135 3.84 -8.86 12.95
C TRP A 135 3.57 -9.79 11.77
N MET A 136 3.00 -10.98 11.99
CA MET A 136 2.49 -11.81 10.89
C MET A 136 1.34 -11.12 10.13
N VAL A 137 0.55 -10.27 10.79
CA VAL A 137 -0.43 -9.41 10.11
C VAL A 137 0.25 -8.17 9.50
N VAL A 138 1.11 -7.48 10.24
CA VAL A 138 1.67 -6.21 9.77
C VAL A 138 2.72 -6.43 8.68
N HIS A 139 3.77 -7.19 8.95
CA HIS A 139 4.87 -7.37 8.00
C HIS A 139 4.55 -8.45 6.95
N MET A 140 4.04 -9.61 7.37
CA MET A 140 3.87 -10.71 6.41
C MET A 140 2.64 -10.54 5.53
N TRP A 141 1.52 -10.11 6.12
CA TRP A 141 0.32 -9.82 5.35
C TRP A 141 0.45 -8.50 4.60
N VAL A 142 0.73 -7.35 5.23
CA VAL A 142 0.84 -6.06 4.51
C VAL A 142 2.12 -5.96 3.68
N GLU A 143 3.30 -6.04 4.30
CA GLU A 143 4.56 -5.71 3.61
C GLU A 143 4.92 -6.77 2.56
N ALA A 144 5.11 -8.04 2.94
CA ALA A 144 5.60 -9.08 2.03
C ALA A 144 4.56 -9.49 0.96
N PHE A 145 3.30 -9.70 1.33
CA PHE A 145 2.30 -10.21 0.39
C PHE A 145 1.56 -9.13 -0.40
N PHE A 146 1.30 -7.93 0.14
CA PHE A 146 0.78 -6.87 -0.73
C PHE A 146 1.84 -6.43 -1.74
N GLU A 147 3.14 -6.54 -1.47
CA GLU A 147 4.16 -6.20 -2.46
C GLU A 147 4.10 -7.13 -3.68
N VAL A 148 3.86 -8.43 -3.47
CA VAL A 148 3.56 -9.38 -4.55
C VAL A 148 2.28 -8.99 -5.28
N PHE A 149 1.21 -8.71 -4.55
CA PHE A 149 -0.06 -8.28 -5.14
C PHE A 149 0.09 -7.00 -5.98
N ILE A 150 0.81 -5.99 -5.47
CA ILE A 150 1.09 -4.73 -6.15
C ILE A 150 1.91 -4.99 -7.40
N THR A 151 2.95 -5.82 -7.33
CA THR A 151 3.77 -6.16 -8.50
C THR A 151 2.91 -6.81 -9.59
N VAL A 152 1.99 -7.70 -9.22
CA VAL A 152 1.04 -8.30 -10.16
C VAL A 152 0.11 -7.25 -10.76
N ILE A 153 -0.47 -6.36 -9.93
CA ILE A 153 -1.39 -5.32 -10.38
C ILE A 153 -0.71 -4.30 -11.28
N VAL A 154 0.48 -3.81 -10.90
CA VAL A 154 1.30 -2.89 -11.73
C VAL A 154 1.62 -3.55 -13.06
N SER A 155 2.09 -4.80 -13.04
CA SER A 155 2.39 -5.56 -14.26
C SER A 155 1.15 -5.70 -15.16
N TYR A 156 -0.01 -5.96 -14.57
CA TYR A 156 -1.28 -6.04 -15.30
C TYR A 156 -1.67 -4.69 -15.91
N LEU A 157 -1.56 -3.59 -15.16
CA LEU A 157 -1.81 -2.24 -15.65
C LEU A 157 -0.87 -1.88 -16.80
N MET A 158 0.42 -2.19 -16.69
CA MET A 158 1.40 -1.94 -17.75
C MET A 158 1.09 -2.71 -19.04
N VAL A 159 0.63 -3.96 -18.91
CA VAL A 159 0.18 -4.77 -20.07
C VAL A 159 -1.09 -4.18 -20.70
N LEU A 160 -2.08 -3.79 -19.88
CA LEU A 160 -3.32 -3.20 -20.40
C LEU A 160 -3.11 -1.84 -21.06
N MET A 161 -2.15 -1.06 -20.58
CA MET A 161 -1.76 0.21 -21.19
C MET A 161 -0.91 0.02 -22.45
N GLY A 162 -0.59 -1.21 -22.83
CA GLY A 162 0.22 -1.52 -24.00
C GLY A 162 1.70 -1.15 -23.86
N LEU A 163 2.17 -0.88 -22.63
CA LEU A 163 3.53 -0.43 -22.37
C LEU A 163 4.53 -1.59 -22.26
N VAL A 164 4.05 -2.78 -21.87
CA VAL A 164 4.89 -3.96 -21.63
C VAL A 164 4.23 -5.19 -22.23
N SER A 165 5.03 -6.09 -22.81
CA SER A 165 4.52 -7.37 -23.33
C SER A 165 4.09 -8.30 -22.19
N ARG A 166 3.08 -9.12 -22.43
CA ARG A 166 2.58 -10.11 -21.46
C ARG A 166 3.71 -11.02 -20.94
N GLN A 167 4.63 -11.44 -21.80
CA GLN A 167 5.73 -12.33 -21.42
C GLN A 167 6.75 -11.64 -20.50
N ALA A 168 7.07 -10.36 -20.77
CA ALA A 168 7.95 -9.60 -19.91
C ALA A 168 7.30 -9.40 -18.52
N ALA A 169 6.02 -9.03 -18.49
CA ALA A 169 5.27 -8.86 -17.25
C ALA A 169 5.24 -10.15 -16.40
N ILE A 170 4.96 -11.31 -17.01
CA ILE A 170 4.97 -12.60 -16.30
C ILE A 170 6.35 -12.91 -15.71
N ARG A 171 7.43 -12.68 -16.46
CA ARG A 171 8.80 -12.90 -15.97
C ARG A 171 9.14 -12.00 -14.79
N VAL A 172 8.78 -10.72 -14.86
CA VAL A 172 9.01 -9.76 -13.77
C VAL A 172 8.24 -10.16 -12.52
N VAL A 173 6.95 -10.48 -12.65
CA VAL A 173 6.13 -10.97 -11.52
C VAL A 173 6.74 -12.22 -10.90
N TYR A 174 7.16 -13.18 -11.73
CA TYR A 174 7.74 -14.44 -11.26
C TYR A 174 9.01 -14.19 -10.44
N PHE A 175 9.94 -13.41 -11.00
CA PHE A 175 11.20 -13.07 -10.38
C PHE A 175 11.01 -12.25 -9.10
N ALA A 176 10.16 -11.22 -9.14
CA ALA A 176 9.83 -10.39 -7.99
C ALA A 176 9.20 -11.21 -6.86
N THR A 177 8.29 -12.13 -7.18
CA THR A 177 7.66 -13.00 -6.18
C THR A 177 8.70 -13.87 -5.46
N ILE A 178 9.63 -14.47 -6.20
CA ILE A 178 10.70 -15.28 -5.60
C ILE A 178 11.57 -14.43 -4.68
N LEU A 179 11.96 -13.24 -5.12
CA LEU A 179 12.80 -12.37 -4.32
C LEU A 179 12.06 -11.89 -3.07
N PHE A 180 10.87 -11.31 -3.22
CA PHE A 180 10.10 -10.78 -2.09
C PHE A 180 9.71 -11.85 -1.07
N LEU A 181 9.26 -13.02 -1.51
CA LEU A 181 8.94 -14.10 -0.57
C LEU A 181 10.22 -14.75 -0.02
N GLY A 182 11.25 -14.92 -0.83
CA GLY A 182 12.52 -15.49 -0.40
C GLY A 182 13.22 -14.67 0.69
N THR A 183 13.09 -13.34 0.65
CA THR A 183 13.69 -12.44 1.65
C THR A 183 12.70 -11.99 2.72
N GLY A 184 11.47 -11.62 2.36
CA GLY A 184 10.47 -11.07 3.28
C GLY A 184 9.94 -12.08 4.30
N LEU A 185 9.79 -13.37 3.92
CA LEU A 185 9.26 -14.40 4.83
C LEU A 185 10.14 -14.59 6.08
N LEU A 186 11.45 -14.50 5.93
CA LEU A 186 12.42 -14.60 7.03
C LEU A 186 12.80 -13.21 7.58
N GLY A 187 12.74 -12.19 6.71
CA GLY A 187 13.02 -10.79 7.01
C GLY A 187 12.10 -10.17 8.06
N ILE A 188 10.89 -10.71 8.24
CA ILE A 188 9.99 -10.35 9.38
C ILE A 188 10.71 -10.32 10.72
N SER A 189 11.76 -11.12 10.88
CA SER A 189 12.51 -11.23 12.13
C SER A 189 13.22 -9.94 12.55
N HIS A 190 13.35 -8.94 11.68
CA HIS A 190 13.84 -7.61 12.08
C HIS A 190 12.91 -6.87 13.05
N ASN A 191 11.64 -7.29 13.14
CA ASN A 191 10.69 -6.80 14.14
C ASN A 191 10.86 -7.49 15.49
N PHE A 192 11.69 -8.53 15.56
CA PHE A 192 11.86 -9.38 16.73
C PHE A 192 13.18 -9.15 17.47
N TYR A 193 13.99 -8.16 17.06
CA TYR A 193 15.29 -7.90 17.66
C TYR A 193 15.22 -7.69 19.17
N TRP A 194 14.19 -6.98 19.64
CA TRP A 194 14.09 -6.54 21.03
C TRP A 194 12.83 -7.04 21.74
N ASN A 195 12.10 -8.01 21.18
CA ASN A 195 10.90 -8.59 21.80
C ASN A 195 11.17 -9.92 22.52
N ALA A 196 12.33 -10.03 23.17
CA ALA A 196 12.73 -11.18 24.00
C ALA A 196 12.77 -12.54 23.28
N LYS A 197 13.10 -12.55 21.98
CA LYS A 197 13.35 -13.77 21.21
C LYS A 197 14.84 -14.17 21.23
N PRO A 198 15.17 -15.44 20.89
CA PRO A 198 16.55 -15.89 20.83
C PRO A 198 17.39 -15.09 19.83
N VAL A 199 18.68 -14.91 20.13
CA VAL A 199 19.65 -14.18 19.28
C VAL A 199 19.70 -14.70 17.84
N ALA A 200 19.42 -16.00 17.61
CA ALA A 200 19.32 -16.57 16.27
C ALA A 200 18.29 -15.85 15.38
N THR A 201 17.18 -15.38 15.95
CA THR A 201 16.15 -14.61 15.20
C THR A 201 16.66 -13.23 14.78
N MET A 202 17.52 -12.61 15.59
CA MET A 202 18.17 -11.35 15.24
C MET A 202 19.13 -11.53 14.06
N ALA A 203 19.90 -12.62 14.03
CA ALA A 203 20.78 -12.94 12.91
C ALA A 203 19.98 -13.16 11.60
N LEU A 204 18.91 -13.97 11.68
CA LEU A 204 18.01 -14.19 10.54
C LEU A 204 17.38 -12.89 10.05
N GLY A 205 16.85 -12.08 10.98
CA GLY A 205 16.25 -10.79 10.66
C GLY A 205 17.24 -9.91 9.93
N SER A 206 18.41 -9.67 10.53
CA SER A 206 19.47 -8.82 9.95
C SER A 206 19.84 -9.20 8.52
N VAL A 207 20.10 -10.49 8.26
CA VAL A 207 20.51 -10.96 6.94
C VAL A 207 19.36 -10.85 5.94
N PHE A 208 18.20 -11.44 6.25
CA PHE A 208 17.11 -11.54 5.28
C PHE A 208 16.39 -10.21 5.05
N SER A 209 16.26 -9.34 6.06
CA SER A 209 15.72 -7.99 5.86
C SER A 209 16.64 -7.10 5.05
N THR A 210 17.96 -7.21 5.23
CA THR A 210 18.93 -6.48 4.39
C THR A 210 18.87 -6.95 2.93
N LEU A 211 18.70 -8.27 2.70
CA LEU A 211 18.53 -8.81 1.35
C LEU A 211 17.25 -8.31 0.66
N GLN A 212 16.24 -7.83 1.39
CA GLN A 212 15.05 -7.22 0.78
C GLN A 212 15.38 -5.96 -0.04
N PHE A 213 16.53 -5.31 0.21
CA PHE A 213 16.97 -4.18 -0.60
C PHE A 213 17.30 -4.56 -2.06
N VAL A 214 17.68 -5.82 -2.31
CA VAL A 214 18.04 -6.32 -3.65
C VAL A 214 16.85 -6.25 -4.62
N PRO A 215 15.67 -6.84 -4.33
CA PRO A 215 14.50 -6.70 -5.21
C PRO A 215 14.10 -5.24 -5.43
N LEU A 216 14.22 -4.36 -4.43
CA LEU A 216 13.87 -2.94 -4.56
C LEU A 216 14.74 -2.22 -5.61
N ILE A 217 16.05 -2.48 -5.61
CA ILE A 217 16.94 -1.94 -6.65
C ILE A 217 16.58 -2.50 -8.02
N LEU A 218 16.40 -3.82 -8.12
CA LEU A 218 16.17 -4.49 -9.41
C LEU A 218 14.85 -4.04 -10.05
N LEU A 219 13.79 -3.85 -9.27
CA LEU A 219 12.52 -3.31 -9.76
C LEU A 219 12.67 -1.86 -10.22
N THR A 220 13.50 -1.07 -9.54
CA THR A 220 13.81 0.31 -9.95
C THR A 220 14.51 0.34 -11.30
N VAL A 221 15.50 -0.52 -11.50
CA VAL A 221 16.24 -0.65 -12.76
C VAL A 221 15.31 -1.13 -13.89
N GLU A 222 14.48 -2.14 -13.64
CA GLU A 222 13.53 -2.62 -14.64
C GLU A 222 12.48 -1.55 -15.00
N ALA A 223 11.95 -0.83 -14.02
CA ALA A 223 11.03 0.30 -14.28
C ALA A 223 11.70 1.42 -15.09
N TRP A 224 12.99 1.71 -14.85
CA TRP A 224 13.75 2.65 -15.67
C TRP A 224 13.92 2.16 -17.11
N ARG A 225 14.22 0.87 -17.31
CA ARG A 225 14.27 0.25 -18.64
C ARG A 225 12.92 0.32 -19.35
N PHE A 226 11.81 0.04 -18.65
CA PHE A 226 10.47 0.14 -19.21
C PHE A 226 10.07 1.56 -19.60
N LYS A 227 10.45 2.57 -18.81
CA LYS A 227 10.23 3.99 -19.17
C LYS A 227 10.98 4.38 -20.45
N ASN A 228 12.16 3.83 -20.67
CA ASN A 228 13.00 4.15 -21.82
C ASN A 228 12.74 3.24 -23.04
N MET A 229 11.97 2.16 -22.86
CA MET A 229 11.63 1.22 -23.93
C MET A 229 10.81 1.85 -25.06
N PRO A 230 9.84 2.76 -24.82
CA PRO A 230 9.19 3.53 -25.87
C PRO A 230 10.20 4.31 -26.72
N THR A 231 11.25 4.85 -26.11
CA THR A 231 12.30 5.62 -26.80
C THR A 231 13.29 4.72 -27.56
N MET A 232 13.47 3.46 -27.12
CA MET A 232 14.43 2.51 -27.71
C MET A 232 13.81 1.58 -28.77
N ALA A 233 12.52 1.25 -28.66
CA ALA A 233 11.82 0.38 -29.60
C ALA A 233 11.13 1.15 -30.72
N VAL A 234 10.88 2.45 -30.52
CA VAL A 234 10.24 3.34 -31.49
C VAL A 234 11.28 4.36 -31.96
N GLY A 235 12.17 3.90 -32.84
CA GLY A 235 12.87 4.84 -33.71
C GLY A 235 11.84 5.66 -34.48
N ASP A 236 11.98 6.98 -34.46
CA ASP A 236 11.33 7.94 -35.35
C ASP A 236 9.79 7.89 -35.49
N VAL A 237 9.03 7.61 -34.42
CA VAL A 237 7.60 7.97 -34.39
C VAL A 237 7.40 9.20 -33.51
N ALA A 238 6.92 10.28 -34.14
CA ALA A 238 6.68 11.55 -33.50
C ALA A 238 5.77 11.41 -32.27
N HIS A 239 6.19 12.02 -31.15
CA HIS A 239 5.44 12.10 -29.88
C HIS A 239 3.99 12.62 -30.01
N SER A 240 3.58 13.13 -31.17
CA SER A 240 2.23 13.63 -31.45
C SER A 240 1.17 12.54 -31.58
N GLU A 241 1.51 11.29 -31.95
CA GLU A 241 0.52 10.21 -32.09
C GLU A 241 0.26 9.43 -30.78
N LEU A 242 1.02 9.72 -29.72
CA LEU A 242 0.88 9.08 -28.41
C LEU A 242 -0.04 9.85 -27.44
N GLN A 243 -0.74 10.89 -27.88
CA GLN A 243 -1.55 11.77 -27.01
C GLN A 243 -2.72 11.08 -26.28
N GLY A 244 -3.01 9.80 -26.57
CA GLY A 244 -3.98 8.97 -25.83
C GLY A 244 -3.41 7.70 -25.18
N PHE A 245 -2.10 7.44 -25.31
CA PHE A 245 -1.53 6.15 -24.92
C PHE A 245 -1.16 6.12 -23.42
N GLY A 246 -1.74 5.16 -22.68
CA GLY A 246 -1.25 4.77 -21.35
C GLY A 246 -1.61 5.66 -20.16
N PHE A 247 -2.73 6.40 -20.20
CA PHE A 247 -3.25 7.20 -19.08
C PHE A 247 -2.15 7.98 -18.31
N PRO A 248 -1.65 9.10 -18.85
CA PRO A 248 -0.45 9.78 -18.35
C PRO A 248 -0.47 10.09 -16.84
N ALA A 249 -1.65 10.41 -16.29
CA ALA A 249 -1.83 10.62 -14.85
C ALA A 249 -1.55 9.34 -14.03
N VAL A 250 -2.08 8.19 -14.44
CA VAL A 250 -1.85 6.90 -13.78
C VAL A 250 -0.37 6.54 -13.82
N PHE A 251 0.27 6.72 -14.97
CA PHE A 251 1.69 6.45 -15.15
C PHE A 251 2.58 7.28 -14.22
N LYS A 252 2.26 8.56 -13.97
CA LYS A 252 2.99 9.40 -13.00
C LYS A 252 2.95 8.83 -11.59
N PHE A 253 1.79 8.38 -11.13
CA PHE A 253 1.68 7.72 -9.82
C PHE A 253 2.45 6.40 -9.78
N LEU A 254 2.48 5.62 -10.86
CA LEU A 254 3.31 4.40 -10.94
C LEU A 254 4.81 4.70 -10.87
N ILE A 255 5.27 5.80 -11.49
CA ILE A 255 6.66 6.27 -11.33
C ILE A 255 6.94 6.66 -9.87
N ALA A 256 6.00 7.35 -9.22
CA ALA A 256 6.15 7.71 -7.81
C ALA A 256 6.21 6.48 -6.90
N VAL A 257 5.39 5.45 -7.14
CA VAL A 257 5.49 4.16 -6.44
C VAL A 257 6.91 3.63 -6.50
N ASN A 258 7.51 3.59 -7.68
CA ASN A 258 8.87 3.09 -7.85
C ASN A 258 9.91 3.93 -7.09
N PHE A 259 9.82 5.27 -7.19
CA PHE A 259 10.71 6.18 -6.47
C PHE A 259 10.62 5.96 -4.95
N TRP A 260 9.42 5.94 -4.39
CA TRP A 260 9.20 5.75 -2.96
C TRP A 260 9.49 4.34 -2.48
N ASN A 261 9.42 3.35 -3.37
CA ASN A 261 9.82 1.98 -3.01
C ASN A 261 11.33 1.92 -2.79
N PHE A 262 12.11 2.48 -3.70
CA PHE A 262 13.56 2.59 -3.51
C PHE A 262 13.93 3.50 -2.34
N PHE A 263 13.37 4.71 -2.29
CA PHE A 263 13.78 5.73 -1.32
C PHE A 263 13.15 5.49 0.06
N GLY A 264 11.83 5.35 0.13
CA GLY A 264 11.09 5.17 1.37
C GLY A 264 11.27 3.79 1.98
N ALA A 265 10.98 2.73 1.23
CA ALA A 265 11.12 1.37 1.75
C ALA A 265 12.60 0.93 1.81
N GLY A 266 13.36 1.20 0.75
CA GLY A 266 14.77 0.79 0.66
C GLY A 266 15.72 1.66 1.50
N VAL A 267 15.96 2.91 1.10
CA VAL A 267 16.97 3.78 1.74
C VAL A 267 16.59 4.14 3.17
N LEU A 268 15.35 4.58 3.43
CA LEU A 268 14.95 4.94 4.80
C LEU A 268 14.73 3.70 5.68
N GLY A 269 14.35 2.56 5.09
CA GLY A 269 14.23 1.29 5.83
C GLY A 269 15.59 0.72 6.24
N ILE A 270 16.59 0.73 5.35
CA ILE A 270 17.91 0.17 5.68
C ILE A 270 18.62 0.93 6.79
N ILE A 271 18.42 2.26 6.88
CA ILE A 271 18.99 3.12 7.93
C ILE A 271 18.62 2.61 9.33
N ILE A 272 17.39 2.12 9.48
CA ILE A 272 16.86 1.64 10.75
C ILE A 272 16.98 0.12 10.92
N ASN A 273 17.42 -0.61 9.90
CA ASN A 273 17.35 -2.07 9.87
C ASN A 273 18.53 -2.76 10.58
N LEU A 274 19.75 -2.21 10.50
CA LEU A 274 20.92 -2.88 11.08
C LEU A 274 20.75 -3.03 12.60
N PRO A 275 20.94 -4.22 13.20
CA PRO A 275 20.70 -4.42 14.64
C PRO A 275 21.44 -3.41 15.54
N ILE A 276 22.68 -3.05 15.19
CA ILE A 276 23.45 -2.07 15.96
C ILE A 276 22.84 -0.66 15.91
N MET A 277 22.25 -0.26 14.78
CA MET A 277 21.56 1.01 14.65
C MET A 277 20.18 0.94 15.29
N ASN A 278 19.44 -0.13 15.01
CA ASN A 278 18.10 -0.37 15.53
C ASN A 278 18.10 -0.45 17.06
N TYR A 279 19.20 -0.89 17.70
CA TYR A 279 19.30 -0.90 19.16
C TYR A 279 19.00 0.47 19.80
N PHE A 280 19.43 1.56 19.16
CA PHE A 280 19.18 2.92 19.63
C PHE A 280 17.97 3.58 18.96
N GLU A 281 17.65 3.16 17.74
CA GLU A 281 16.57 3.75 16.95
C GLU A 281 15.20 3.11 17.22
N HIS A 282 15.13 1.90 17.78
CA HIS A 282 13.88 1.16 17.91
C HIS A 282 12.82 1.96 18.67
N GLY A 283 11.69 2.21 18.00
CA GLY A 283 10.61 3.01 18.55
C GLY A 283 10.94 4.51 18.61
N THR A 284 11.69 5.05 17.65
CA THR A 284 11.97 6.49 17.53
C THR A 284 11.37 7.08 16.25
N TYR A 285 11.58 8.37 16.00
CA TYR A 285 11.03 9.08 14.85
C TYR A 285 11.58 8.61 13.49
N LEU A 286 12.73 7.95 13.42
CA LEU A 286 13.23 7.41 12.15
C LEU A 286 12.36 6.25 11.64
N THR A 287 11.75 5.48 12.55
CA THR A 287 10.72 4.49 12.22
C THR A 287 9.49 5.17 11.61
N VAL A 288 9.05 6.30 12.19
CA VAL A 288 7.92 7.09 11.66
C VAL A 288 8.26 7.68 10.29
N ASN A 289 9.50 8.13 10.09
CA ASN A 289 10.03 8.62 8.82
C ASN A 289 9.94 7.55 7.71
N HIS A 290 10.48 6.36 7.97
CA HIS A 290 10.38 5.22 7.07
C HIS A 290 8.91 4.84 6.82
N ALA A 291 8.09 4.75 7.88
CA ALA A 291 6.69 4.36 7.76
C ALA A 291 5.89 5.29 6.83
N HIS A 292 6.04 6.61 6.92
CA HIS A 292 5.33 7.53 6.03
C HIS A 292 5.82 7.41 4.58
N ALA A 293 7.14 7.36 4.39
CA ALA A 293 7.76 7.29 3.06
C ALA A 293 7.43 5.96 2.35
N ALA A 294 7.40 4.84 3.08
CA ALA A 294 7.04 3.53 2.54
C ALA A 294 5.51 3.39 2.40
N LEU A 295 4.73 3.62 3.47
CA LEU A 295 3.29 3.37 3.47
C LEU A 295 2.56 4.28 2.48
N MET A 296 2.69 5.60 2.64
CA MET A 296 2.01 6.54 1.75
C MET A 296 2.70 6.61 0.38
N GLY A 297 4.04 6.60 0.36
CA GLY A 297 4.80 6.72 -0.88
C GLY A 297 4.63 5.54 -1.82
N VAL A 298 4.54 4.31 -1.32
CA VAL A 298 4.35 3.10 -2.14
C VAL A 298 2.86 2.74 -2.20
N TYR A 299 2.28 2.31 -1.09
CA TYR A 299 0.91 1.78 -1.03
C TYR A 299 -0.15 2.86 -1.30
N GLY A 300 0.08 4.09 -0.83
CA GLY A 300 -0.79 5.23 -1.12
C GLY A 300 -0.80 5.59 -2.60
N ASN A 301 0.37 5.76 -3.22
CA ASN A 301 0.47 6.08 -4.65
C ASN A 301 -0.08 4.98 -5.56
N ILE A 302 0.13 3.69 -5.28
CA ILE A 302 -0.46 2.62 -6.09
C ILE A 302 -1.99 2.58 -5.94
N SER A 303 -2.50 2.83 -4.74
CA SER A 303 -3.95 2.90 -4.50
C SER A 303 -4.58 4.06 -5.27
N ILE A 304 -3.91 5.21 -5.33
CA ILE A 304 -4.35 6.37 -6.14
C ILE A 304 -4.21 6.08 -7.63
N ALA A 305 -3.12 5.46 -8.09
CA ALA A 305 -2.96 5.05 -9.48
C ALA A 305 -4.12 4.12 -9.91
N ALA A 306 -4.43 3.15 -9.05
CA ALA A 306 -5.51 2.21 -9.26
C ALA A 306 -6.90 2.89 -9.27
N LEU A 307 -7.12 3.83 -8.36
CA LEU A 307 -8.33 4.66 -8.33
C LEU A 307 -8.48 5.44 -9.63
N LEU A 308 -7.44 6.19 -10.04
CA LEU A 308 -7.44 7.03 -11.23
C LEU A 308 -7.63 6.21 -12.51
N PHE A 309 -7.01 5.03 -12.61
CA PHE A 309 -7.20 4.12 -13.73
C PHE A 309 -8.67 3.72 -13.88
N ALA A 310 -9.28 3.24 -12.79
CA ALA A 310 -10.70 2.89 -12.81
C ALA A 310 -11.59 4.12 -13.07
N SER A 311 -11.30 5.27 -12.48
CA SER A 311 -12.05 6.51 -12.69
C SER A 311 -11.98 7.00 -14.14
N ARG A 312 -10.81 6.94 -14.78
CA ARG A 312 -10.62 7.39 -16.17
C ARG A 312 -11.43 6.58 -17.17
N LEU A 313 -11.70 5.31 -16.86
CA LEU A 313 -12.53 4.43 -17.69
C LEU A 313 -14.03 4.64 -17.48
N ILE A 314 -14.47 5.23 -16.37
CA ILE A 314 -15.90 5.46 -16.05
C ILE A 314 -16.31 6.91 -16.29
N ILE A 315 -15.43 7.88 -16.04
CA ILE A 315 -15.75 9.31 -16.18
C ILE A 315 -15.74 9.69 -17.65
N LYS A 316 -16.74 10.47 -18.09
CA LYS A 316 -16.78 11.03 -19.46
C LYS A 316 -15.57 11.93 -19.72
N ASP A 317 -14.96 11.77 -20.89
CA ASP A 317 -13.69 12.40 -21.27
C ASP A 317 -13.68 13.93 -21.11
N HIS A 318 -14.76 14.61 -21.51
CA HIS A 318 -14.87 16.08 -21.40
C HIS A 318 -14.88 16.63 -19.95
N ARG A 319 -15.08 15.77 -18.93
CA ARG A 319 -15.08 16.16 -17.51
C ARG A 319 -13.79 15.79 -16.80
N TRP A 320 -12.88 15.11 -17.51
CA TRP A 320 -11.54 14.82 -17.03
C TRP A 320 -10.69 16.10 -17.06
N ASN A 321 -9.98 16.38 -15.96
CA ASN A 321 -9.17 17.58 -15.84
C ASN A 321 -7.76 17.21 -15.37
N ASP A 322 -6.85 17.09 -16.32
CA ASP A 322 -5.46 16.72 -16.06
C ASP A 322 -4.72 17.74 -15.19
N LYS A 323 -5.10 19.02 -15.22
CA LYS A 323 -4.44 20.05 -14.39
C LYS A 323 -4.65 19.77 -12.91
N VAL A 324 -5.88 19.39 -12.51
CA VAL A 324 -6.21 19.08 -11.11
C VAL A 324 -5.48 17.82 -10.67
N VAL A 325 -5.51 16.76 -11.49
CA VAL A 325 -4.83 15.50 -11.15
C VAL A 325 -3.31 15.69 -11.06
N ASN A 326 -2.71 16.46 -11.97
CA ASN A 326 -1.29 16.78 -11.95
C ASN A 326 -0.89 17.65 -10.75
N PHE A 327 -1.73 18.63 -10.39
CA PHE A 327 -1.52 19.44 -9.20
C PHE A 327 -1.59 18.59 -7.93
N SER A 328 -2.58 17.70 -7.83
CA SER A 328 -2.68 16.76 -6.71
C SER A 328 -1.47 15.83 -6.63
N PHE A 329 -1.00 15.30 -7.77
CA PHE A 329 0.19 14.45 -7.83
C PHE A 329 1.41 15.13 -7.20
N TRP A 330 1.72 16.35 -7.64
CA TRP A 330 2.87 17.09 -7.13
C TRP A 330 2.69 17.47 -5.67
N SER A 331 1.51 17.94 -5.27
CA SER A 331 1.24 18.31 -3.88
C SER A 331 1.34 17.13 -2.92
N ILE A 332 0.87 15.93 -3.30
CA ILE A 332 1.02 14.72 -2.49
C ILE A 332 2.49 14.34 -2.34
N ASN A 333 3.23 14.24 -3.45
CA ASN A 333 4.62 13.76 -3.39
C ASN A 333 5.58 14.80 -2.81
N ALA A 334 5.44 16.07 -3.16
CA ALA A 334 6.22 17.16 -2.59
C ALA A 334 5.85 17.39 -1.11
N GLY A 335 4.57 17.32 -0.75
CA GLY A 335 4.12 17.41 0.63
C GLY A 335 4.71 16.30 1.51
N LEU A 336 4.67 15.05 1.02
CA LEU A 336 5.29 13.91 1.71
C LEU A 336 6.81 14.09 1.84
N MET A 337 7.50 14.49 0.77
CA MET A 337 8.93 14.77 0.81
C MET A 337 9.26 15.89 1.82
N LEU A 338 8.48 16.98 1.84
CA LEU A 338 8.65 18.06 2.79
C LEU A 338 8.49 17.60 4.24
N MET A 339 7.54 16.71 4.54
CA MET A 339 7.45 16.12 5.89
C MET A 339 8.73 15.36 6.27
N VAL A 340 9.28 14.60 5.33
CA VAL A 340 10.54 13.85 5.52
C VAL A 340 11.69 14.80 5.81
N VAL A 341 11.92 15.80 4.96
CA VAL A 341 13.10 16.68 5.07
C VAL A 341 12.99 17.77 6.13
N LEU A 342 11.78 18.22 6.50
CA LEU A 342 11.59 19.29 7.47
C LEU A 342 11.42 18.80 8.92
N ASP A 343 11.00 17.54 9.10
CA ASP A 343 10.72 17.01 10.44
C ASP A 343 11.21 15.58 10.61
N LEU A 344 10.60 14.61 9.91
CA LEU A 344 10.71 13.20 10.28
C LEU A 344 12.16 12.70 10.30
N PHE A 345 12.97 13.05 9.29
CA PHE A 345 14.36 12.65 9.22
C PHE A 345 15.28 13.48 10.16
N PRO A 346 15.26 14.83 10.14
CA PRO A 346 16.07 15.63 11.07
C PRO A 346 15.74 15.38 12.55
N ALA A 347 14.45 15.36 12.91
CA ALA A 347 14.01 15.13 14.28
C ALA A 347 14.37 13.72 14.75
N GLY A 348 14.19 12.72 13.89
CA GLY A 348 14.62 11.35 14.16
C GLY A 348 16.14 11.23 14.34
N SER A 349 16.93 11.98 13.57
CA SER A 349 18.40 11.98 13.70
C SER A 349 18.88 12.63 15.02
N ILE A 350 18.24 13.73 15.43
CA ILE A 350 18.52 14.37 16.72
C ILE A 350 18.09 13.44 17.87
N GLN A 351 16.94 12.79 17.75
CA GLN A 351 16.46 11.83 18.73
C GLN A 351 17.42 10.63 18.83
N PHE A 352 17.86 10.07 17.71
CA PHE A 352 18.85 9.00 17.68
C PHE A 352 20.13 9.39 18.44
N LYS A 353 20.68 10.58 18.17
CA LYS A 353 21.85 11.09 18.89
C LYS A 353 21.59 11.17 20.41
N ALA A 354 20.46 11.73 20.82
CA ALA A 354 20.10 11.82 22.23
C ALA A 354 19.97 10.44 22.89
N VAL A 355 19.43 9.45 22.18
CA VAL A 355 19.33 8.07 22.68
C VAL A 355 20.71 7.42 22.81
N VAL A 356 21.62 7.65 21.87
CA VAL A 356 23.01 7.16 21.96
C VAL A 356 23.75 7.78 23.14
N GLU A 357 23.57 9.07 23.39
CA GLU A 357 24.31 9.80 24.43
C GLU A 357 23.70 9.65 25.84
N GLN A 358 22.37 9.60 25.97
CA GLN A 358 21.66 9.68 27.26
C GLN A 358 20.74 8.48 27.53
N GLY A 359 20.43 7.68 26.51
CA GLY A 359 19.55 6.52 26.60
C GLY A 359 18.12 6.76 26.08
N LEU A 360 17.42 5.66 25.80
CA LEU A 360 16.08 5.68 25.17
C LEU A 360 15.03 6.40 26.03
N TRP A 361 15.13 6.26 27.36
CA TRP A 361 14.22 6.91 28.31
C TRP A 361 14.22 8.44 28.15
N TYR A 362 15.38 9.04 27.88
CA TYR A 362 15.51 10.48 27.66
C TYR A 362 14.96 10.89 26.30
N GLY A 363 15.34 10.18 25.23
CA GLY A 363 14.83 10.45 23.88
C GLY A 363 13.31 10.28 23.74
N ARG A 364 12.65 9.58 24.67
CA ARG A 364 11.19 9.42 24.74
C ARG A 364 10.53 10.25 25.85
N SER A 365 11.29 11.04 26.60
CA SER A 365 10.77 11.88 27.68
C SER A 365 10.00 13.10 27.15
N SER A 366 9.09 13.64 27.96
CA SER A 366 8.41 14.90 27.64
C SER A 366 9.39 16.07 27.55
N GLU A 367 10.46 16.06 28.35
CA GLU A 367 11.50 17.11 28.33
C GLU A 367 12.16 17.23 26.96
N PHE A 368 12.47 16.10 26.31
CA PHE A 368 13.04 16.09 24.97
C PHE A 368 12.02 16.45 23.88
N MET A 369 10.79 15.95 23.99
CA MET A 369 9.77 16.06 22.93
C MET A 369 9.04 17.41 22.92
N ASP A 370 8.79 18.01 24.09
CA ASP A 370 7.92 19.18 24.23
C ASP A 370 8.66 20.52 24.11
N PHE A 371 9.98 20.50 24.02
CA PHE A 371 10.84 21.68 24.05
C PHE A 371 11.93 21.67 22.97
N GLY A 372 12.57 22.83 22.78
CA GLY A 372 13.75 22.98 21.92
C GLY A 372 13.51 22.69 20.43
N VAL A 373 14.56 22.17 19.78
CA VAL A 373 14.61 21.97 18.33
C VAL A 373 13.60 20.92 17.86
N PHE A 374 13.34 19.89 18.67
CA PHE A 374 12.40 18.80 18.31
C PHE A 374 10.99 19.35 18.05
N LYS A 375 10.50 20.20 18.96
CA LYS A 375 9.21 20.88 18.80
C LYS A 375 9.18 21.81 17.58
N SER A 376 10.25 22.57 17.34
CA SER A 376 10.32 23.45 16.17
C SER A 376 10.22 22.66 14.86
N LEU A 377 10.92 21.54 14.74
CA LEU A 377 10.84 20.63 13.59
C LEU A 377 9.42 20.05 13.43
N THR A 378 8.79 19.65 14.54
CA THR A 378 7.40 19.15 14.53
C THR A 378 6.43 20.19 13.96
N TRP A 379 6.62 21.49 14.26
CA TRP A 379 5.81 22.56 13.66
C TRP A 379 6.12 22.78 12.18
N LEU A 380 7.39 22.67 11.77
CA LEU A 380 7.77 22.75 10.36
C LEU A 380 7.15 21.62 9.52
N ARG A 381 6.90 20.44 10.11
CA ARG A 381 6.11 19.37 9.47
C ARG A 381 4.76 19.87 8.96
N GLY A 382 4.15 20.82 9.67
CA GLY A 382 2.87 21.43 9.32
C GLY A 382 2.85 22.03 7.91
N ILE A 383 4.00 22.50 7.40
CA ILE A 383 4.14 23.01 6.02
C ILE A 383 3.94 21.86 5.03
N GLY A 384 4.71 20.78 5.17
CA GLY A 384 4.58 19.60 4.32
C GLY A 384 3.19 18.96 4.41
N ALA A 385 2.63 18.88 5.62
CA ALA A 385 1.27 18.39 5.85
C ALA A 385 0.19 19.25 5.20
N SER A 386 0.35 20.57 5.23
CA SER A 386 -0.59 21.48 4.58
C SER A 386 -0.55 21.33 3.05
N VAL A 387 0.64 21.23 2.46
CA VAL A 387 0.80 20.99 1.02
C VAL A 387 0.19 19.64 0.62
N PHE A 388 0.48 18.59 1.38
CA PHE A 388 -0.06 17.25 1.15
C PHE A 388 -1.60 17.24 1.21
N PHE A 389 -2.18 17.81 2.27
CA PHE A 389 -3.62 17.73 2.52
C PHE A 389 -4.43 18.71 1.67
N PHE A 390 -4.12 20.02 1.75
CA PHE A 390 -4.87 21.06 1.05
C PHE A 390 -4.56 21.13 -0.44
N GLY A 391 -3.32 20.86 -0.84
CA GLY A 391 -2.92 20.86 -2.26
C GLY A 391 -3.13 19.50 -2.94
N GLY A 392 -3.04 18.41 -2.18
CA GLY A 392 -3.06 17.05 -2.71
C GLY A 392 -4.41 16.36 -2.55
N VAL A 393 -4.71 16.00 -1.30
CA VAL A 393 -5.86 15.14 -0.93
C VAL A 393 -7.20 15.81 -1.20
N ILE A 394 -7.37 17.08 -0.80
CA ILE A 394 -8.65 17.79 -1.00
C ILE A 394 -8.98 17.96 -2.49
N PRO A 395 -8.08 18.47 -3.36
CA PRO A 395 -8.40 18.63 -4.77
C PRO A 395 -8.65 17.30 -5.48
N LEU A 396 -7.97 16.23 -5.09
CA LEU A 396 -8.19 14.90 -5.64
C LEU A 396 -9.55 14.33 -5.21
N THR A 397 -9.90 14.47 -3.93
CA THR A 397 -11.22 14.07 -3.42
C THR A 397 -12.34 14.85 -4.10
N TRP A 398 -12.19 16.18 -4.19
CA TRP A 398 -13.12 17.04 -4.91
C TRP A 398 -13.26 16.63 -6.38
N PHE A 399 -12.13 16.32 -7.04
CA PHE A 399 -12.12 15.83 -8.41
C PHE A 399 -12.99 14.57 -8.54
N ILE A 400 -12.80 13.55 -7.70
CA ILE A 400 -13.58 12.31 -7.78
C ILE A 400 -15.07 12.56 -7.48
N VAL A 401 -15.40 13.26 -6.40
CA VAL A 401 -16.79 13.44 -5.94
C VAL A 401 -17.62 14.28 -6.92
N SER A 402 -17.06 15.36 -7.44
CA SER A 402 -17.80 16.27 -8.35
C SER A 402 -18.06 15.69 -9.75
N ARG A 403 -17.51 14.51 -10.09
CA ARG A 403 -17.75 13.81 -11.36
C ARG A 403 -18.65 12.57 -11.22
N ILE A 404 -19.24 12.34 -10.04
CA ILE A 404 -20.23 11.27 -9.83
C ILE A 404 -21.45 11.42 -10.77
N ASN A 405 -21.83 12.65 -11.13
CA ASN A 405 -22.92 12.91 -12.07
C ASN A 405 -22.50 12.88 -13.55
N SER A 406 -21.24 12.53 -13.84
CA SER A 406 -20.65 12.57 -15.18
C SER A 406 -20.07 11.22 -15.61
N LEU A 407 -20.69 10.13 -15.15
CA LEU A 407 -20.28 8.77 -15.49
C LEU A 407 -20.79 8.38 -16.89
N LYS A 408 -20.01 7.56 -17.60
CA LYS A 408 -20.38 6.92 -18.87
C LYS A 408 -21.60 6.01 -18.64
N SER A 409 -22.50 5.94 -19.62
CA SER A 409 -23.64 5.02 -19.57
C SER A 409 -23.14 3.57 -19.62
N LYS A 410 -23.94 2.63 -19.09
CA LYS A 410 -23.66 1.21 -19.25
C LYS A 410 -23.82 0.84 -20.71
N THR A 411 -22.73 0.60 -21.41
CA THR A 411 -22.76 0.13 -22.80
C THR A 411 -21.91 -1.12 -22.93
N TYR A 412 -22.47 -2.16 -23.56
CA TYR A 412 -21.79 -3.42 -23.83
C TYR A 412 -20.92 -3.38 -25.11
N ASP A 413 -20.82 -2.19 -25.71
CA ASP A 413 -20.16 -1.92 -26.96
C ASP A 413 -19.13 -0.81 -26.74
N ILE A 414 -17.85 -1.15 -26.91
CA ILE A 414 -16.70 -0.29 -26.54
C ILE A 414 -16.70 1.00 -27.38
N GLN A 415 -17.21 0.95 -28.61
CA GLN A 415 -17.26 2.10 -29.53
C GLN A 415 -18.28 3.19 -29.13
N LEU A 416 -19.23 2.87 -28.25
CA LEU A 416 -20.29 3.77 -27.82
C LEU A 416 -20.04 4.39 -26.44
N MET A 417 -18.97 4.02 -25.74
CA MET A 417 -18.67 4.58 -24.40
C MET A 417 -18.19 6.04 -24.43
N ASP A 418 -17.78 6.54 -25.60
CA ASP A 418 -17.31 7.93 -25.80
C ASP A 418 -18.36 8.84 -26.46
N LYS A 419 -19.56 8.33 -26.75
CA LYS A 419 -20.75 9.13 -27.09
C LYS A 419 -21.60 9.34 -25.84
#